data_AF-A0A1Q3RQJ5-F1
#
_entry.id   AF-A0A1Q3RQJ5-F1
#
_cell.length_a   1.000
_cell.length_b   1.000
_cell.length_c   1.000
_cell.angle_alpha   90.00
_cell.angle_beta   90.00
_cell.angle_gamma   90.00
#
_symmetry.space_group_name_H-M   'P 1'
#
loop_
_entity.id
_entity.type
_entity.pdbx_description
1 polymer ?
#
loop_
_entity_poly.entity_id
_entity_poly.type
_entity_poly.pdbx_seq_one_letter_code
_entity_poly.pdbx_strand_id
1 'polypeptide(L)'
;MQLVNRVDAIQDAIEYIESHLNDAIDIERVASVACMSLSGFYEFFKVLTGMTLKEYIRKRRLSEAAFLLTSTDRTVLEVALDFQYECYEAFSRAFKLLYGMSPSAYRKRAEFVATFPQIQKIKISERKDKRMQIDYKMNNDQIMEGVNQLGDGYMIDVDIDYFGRINDNYGRSGGDFVLTELPHRVKEVLMSYGYQTEVTRLGADEFIILIKDDDASNIKALADAIIKRCSEPYHFKAQVIHLTVSIGMIPITVGVDPQTSLKAVEASMFAAKRKGRNRLEINND
;
A
#
# COMPACT_ATOMS: atom_id res chain seq x y z
N MET A 1 8.18 6.80 26.91
CA MET A 1 7.71 5.56 27.58
C MET A 1 6.20 5.34 27.37
N GLN A 2 5.30 6.23 27.79
CA GLN A 2 3.84 6.02 27.57
C GLN A 2 3.39 5.94 26.11
N LEU A 3 3.96 6.74 25.19
CA LEU A 3 3.61 6.69 23.77
C LEU A 3 4.10 5.41 23.08
N VAL A 4 5.29 4.93 23.45
CA VAL A 4 5.90 3.70 22.91
C VAL A 4 5.02 2.51 23.30
N ASN A 5 4.70 2.36 24.59
CA ASN A 5 3.81 1.29 25.07
C ASN A 5 2.43 1.32 24.41
N ARG A 6 1.90 2.51 24.09
CA ARG A 6 0.62 2.64 23.40
C ARG A 6 0.71 2.24 21.93
N VAL A 7 1.84 2.49 21.26
CA VAL A 7 2.07 2.03 19.88
C VAL A 7 2.24 0.53 19.82
N ASP A 8 2.97 -0.06 20.77
CA ASP A 8 3.10 -1.51 20.90
C ASP A 8 1.71 -2.15 21.11
N ALA A 9 0.87 -1.56 21.96
CA ALA A 9 -0.50 -2.05 22.15
C ALA A 9 -1.37 -1.98 20.89
N ILE A 10 -1.13 -1.01 20.00
CA ILE A 10 -1.85 -0.94 18.72
C ILE A 10 -1.27 -1.93 17.71
N GLN A 11 0.04 -2.18 17.75
CA GLN A 11 0.69 -3.23 16.97
C GLN A 11 0.12 -4.61 17.35
N ASP A 12 0.05 -4.94 18.64
CA ASP A 12 -0.55 -6.17 19.14
C ASP A 12 -2.03 -6.31 18.72
N ALA A 13 -2.77 -5.20 18.77
CA ALA A 13 -4.16 -5.16 18.32
C ALA A 13 -4.29 -5.46 16.82
N ILE A 14 -3.39 -4.93 15.99
CA ILE A 14 -3.36 -5.22 14.55
C ILE A 14 -3.06 -6.71 14.33
N GLU A 15 -2.07 -7.28 15.02
CA GLU A 15 -1.74 -8.70 14.91
C GLU A 15 -2.90 -9.62 15.32
N TYR A 16 -3.60 -9.26 16.39
CA TYR A 16 -4.82 -9.95 16.81
C TYR A 16 -5.92 -9.85 15.74
N ILE A 17 -6.16 -8.66 15.18
CA ILE A 17 -7.17 -8.47 14.13
C ILE A 17 -6.85 -9.29 12.88
N GLU A 18 -5.59 -9.31 12.46
CA GLU A 18 -5.14 -10.01 11.25
C GLU A 18 -5.31 -11.53 11.39
N SER A 19 -5.04 -12.07 12.58
CA SER A 19 -5.27 -13.50 12.87
C SER A 19 -6.74 -13.89 13.03
N HIS A 20 -7.66 -12.92 13.12
CA HIS A 20 -9.10 -13.13 13.33
C HIS A 20 -9.96 -12.48 12.23
N LEU A 21 -9.41 -12.19 11.05
CA LEU A 21 -10.19 -11.59 9.95
C LEU A 21 -11.38 -12.45 9.52
N ASN A 22 -11.30 -13.76 9.71
CA ASN A 22 -12.34 -14.72 9.38
C ASN A 22 -13.35 -14.97 10.52
N ASP A 23 -13.15 -14.34 11.68
CA ASP A 23 -13.95 -14.57 12.90
C ASP A 23 -14.57 -13.28 13.44
N ALA A 24 -15.44 -13.42 14.44
CA ALA A 24 -15.87 -12.29 15.25
C ALA A 24 -14.70 -11.78 16.11
N ILE A 25 -14.45 -10.47 16.08
CA ILE A 25 -13.30 -9.85 16.75
C ILE A 25 -13.77 -9.13 18.03
N ASP A 26 -13.28 -9.55 19.20
CA ASP A 26 -13.56 -8.91 20.49
C ASP A 26 -12.56 -7.76 20.77
N ILE A 27 -12.96 -6.55 20.39
CA ILE A 27 -12.14 -5.33 20.57
C ILE A 27 -12.09 -4.86 22.02
N GLU A 28 -13.10 -5.20 22.83
CA GLU A 28 -13.15 -4.83 24.24
C GLU A 28 -12.05 -5.56 25.00
N ARG A 29 -11.84 -6.84 24.67
CA ARG A 29 -10.73 -7.63 25.20
C ARG A 29 -9.38 -7.03 24.83
N VAL A 30 -9.19 -6.63 23.56
CA VAL A 30 -7.94 -6.02 23.08
C VAL A 30 -7.65 -4.70 23.79
N ALA A 31 -8.64 -3.81 23.90
CA ALA A 31 -8.49 -2.53 24.58
C ALA A 31 -8.18 -2.70 26.09
N SER A 32 -8.77 -3.72 26.72
CA SER A 32 -8.50 -4.06 28.12
C SER A 32 -7.06 -4.51 28.36
N VAL A 33 -6.48 -5.31 27.47
CA VAL A 33 -5.07 -5.74 27.56
C VAL A 33 -4.12 -4.57 27.33
N ALA A 34 -4.50 -3.62 26.47
CA ALA A 34 -3.76 -2.39 26.21
C ALA A 34 -3.81 -1.36 27.37
N CYS A 35 -4.53 -1.63 28.46
CA CYS A 35 -4.79 -0.68 29.54
C CYS A 35 -5.42 0.65 29.04
N MET A 36 -6.27 0.57 28.01
CA MET A 36 -6.96 1.71 27.42
C MET A 36 -8.47 1.60 27.62
N SER A 37 -9.15 2.75 27.74
CA SER A 37 -10.59 2.74 27.53
C SER A 37 -10.88 2.40 26.07
N LEU A 38 -12.02 1.76 25.82
CA LEU A 38 -12.43 1.43 24.46
C LEU A 38 -12.48 2.67 23.55
N SER A 39 -13.00 3.80 24.06
CA SER A 39 -13.01 5.08 23.34
C SER A 39 -11.60 5.59 23.03
N GLY A 40 -10.70 5.56 24.02
CA GLY A 40 -9.32 5.99 23.85
C GLY A 40 -8.56 5.11 22.85
N PHE A 41 -8.85 3.81 22.82
CA PHE A 41 -8.28 2.89 21.85
C PHE A 41 -8.74 3.24 20.42
N TYR A 42 -10.04 3.46 20.20
CA TYR A 42 -10.55 3.85 18.88
C TYR A 42 -9.96 5.17 18.39
N GLU A 43 -9.88 6.18 19.26
CA GLU A 43 -9.29 7.47 18.91
C GLU A 43 -7.81 7.32 18.57
N PHE A 44 -7.06 6.59 19.40
CA PHE A 44 -5.64 6.42 19.19
C PHE A 44 -5.33 5.60 17.93
N PHE A 45 -6.06 4.50 17.68
CA PHE A 45 -5.96 3.74 16.44
C PHE A 45 -6.18 4.64 15.21
N LYS A 46 -7.21 5.49 15.26
CA LYS A 46 -7.53 6.42 14.17
C LYS A 46 -6.44 7.46 13.95
N VAL A 47 -5.85 7.97 15.03
CA VAL A 47 -4.73 8.92 14.96
C VAL A 47 -3.49 8.27 14.36
N LEU A 48 -3.17 7.03 14.77
CA LEU A 48 -1.98 6.31 14.31
C LEU A 48 -2.07 5.84 12.86
N THR A 49 -3.17 5.18 12.50
CA THR A 49 -3.32 4.52 11.19
C THR A 49 -3.94 5.44 10.14
N GLY A 50 -4.45 6.59 10.57
CA GLY A 50 -5.23 7.46 9.70
C GLY A 50 -6.55 6.83 9.26
N MET A 51 -7.03 5.73 9.85
CA MET A 51 -8.34 5.15 9.55
C MET A 51 -9.07 4.63 10.79
N THR A 52 -10.40 4.58 10.74
CA THR A 52 -11.12 3.95 11.87
C THR A 52 -10.84 2.45 11.90
N LEU A 53 -10.90 1.84 13.08
CA LEU A 53 -10.72 0.41 13.23
C LEU A 53 -11.66 -0.42 12.35
N LYS A 54 -12.93 -0.01 12.26
CA LYS A 54 -13.93 -0.67 11.41
C LYS A 54 -13.58 -0.57 9.92
N GLU A 55 -13.03 0.58 9.49
CA GLU A 55 -12.54 0.73 8.12
C GLU A 55 -11.33 -0.17 7.85
N TYR A 56 -10.39 -0.26 8.80
CA TYR A 56 -9.22 -1.14 8.71
C TYR A 56 -9.64 -2.60 8.52
N ILE A 57 -10.43 -3.14 9.45
CA ILE A 57 -10.92 -4.53 9.42
C ILE A 57 -11.63 -4.80 8.09
N ARG A 58 -12.52 -3.89 7.67
CA ARG A 58 -13.25 -4.03 6.40
C ARG A 58 -12.31 -4.09 5.19
N LYS A 59 -11.31 -3.21 5.12
CA LYS A 59 -10.35 -3.17 4.01
C LYS A 59 -9.48 -4.43 3.95
N ARG A 60 -9.02 -4.91 5.11
CA ARG A 60 -8.24 -6.14 5.23
C ARG A 60 -9.05 -7.36 4.80
N ARG A 61 -10.26 -7.54 5.35
CA ARG A 61 -11.21 -8.58 4.90
C ARG A 61 -11.45 -8.56 3.39
N LEU A 62 -11.67 -7.37 2.81
CA LEU A 62 -11.89 -7.25 1.37
C LEU A 62 -10.62 -7.53 0.55
N SER A 63 -9.43 -7.23 1.08
CA SER A 63 -8.15 -7.50 0.41
C SER A 63 -7.81 -8.99 0.41
N GLU A 64 -8.01 -9.68 1.52
CA GLU A 64 -7.87 -11.14 1.57
C GLU A 64 -8.94 -11.84 0.72
N ALA A 65 -10.17 -11.31 0.71
CA ALA A 65 -11.20 -11.78 -0.20
C ALA A 65 -10.80 -11.59 -1.67
N ALA A 66 -10.26 -10.44 -2.05
CA ALA A 66 -9.79 -10.18 -3.40
C ALA A 66 -8.70 -11.18 -3.83
N PHE A 67 -7.78 -11.52 -2.92
CA PHE A 67 -6.79 -12.57 -3.15
C PHE A 67 -7.46 -13.92 -3.44
N LEU A 68 -8.33 -14.40 -2.53
CA LEU A 68 -9.03 -15.68 -2.71
C LEU A 68 -9.89 -15.74 -3.97
N LEU A 69 -10.51 -14.61 -4.36
CA LEU A 69 -11.31 -14.54 -5.58
C LEU A 69 -10.50 -14.73 -6.85
N THR A 70 -9.20 -14.40 -6.83
CA THR A 70 -8.27 -14.52 -7.96
C THR A 70 -7.41 -15.77 -7.91
N SER A 71 -7.20 -16.36 -6.73
CA SER A 71 -6.35 -17.55 -6.54
C SER A 71 -7.12 -18.86 -6.39
N THR A 72 -8.46 -18.82 -6.32
CA THR A 72 -9.30 -20.00 -6.13
C THR A 72 -10.57 -19.97 -6.98
N ASP A 73 -11.15 -21.14 -7.20
CA ASP A 73 -12.44 -21.29 -7.93
C ASP A 73 -13.68 -21.17 -7.02
N ARG A 74 -13.49 -20.88 -5.72
CA ARG A 74 -14.59 -20.77 -4.74
C ARG A 74 -15.63 -19.74 -5.18
N THR A 75 -16.89 -19.91 -4.82
CA THR A 75 -17.93 -18.95 -5.17
C THR A 75 -17.73 -17.61 -4.44
N VAL A 76 -18.26 -16.53 -5.01
CA VAL A 76 -18.19 -15.20 -4.34
C VAL A 76 -18.89 -15.23 -2.98
N LEU A 77 -19.98 -16.00 -2.84
CA LEU A 77 -20.71 -16.12 -1.59
C LEU A 77 -19.90 -16.85 -0.52
N GLU A 78 -19.22 -17.96 -0.86
CA GLU A 78 -18.35 -18.65 0.09
C GLU A 78 -17.23 -17.74 0.59
N VAL A 79 -16.57 -17.00 -0.30
CA VAL A 79 -15.53 -16.03 0.09
C VAL A 79 -16.12 -14.91 0.96
N ALA A 80 -17.33 -14.43 0.66
CA ALA A 80 -17.98 -13.40 1.47
C ALA A 80 -18.26 -13.88 2.91
N LEU A 81 -18.78 -15.11 3.05
CA LEU A 81 -19.09 -15.71 4.35
C LEU A 81 -17.83 -15.92 5.19
N ASP A 82 -16.73 -16.39 4.58
CA ASP A 82 -15.44 -16.55 5.26
C ASP A 82 -14.95 -15.24 5.89
N PHE A 83 -15.25 -14.09 5.26
CA PHE A 83 -14.86 -12.78 5.77
C PHE A 83 -16.02 -12.06 6.48
N GLN A 84 -16.91 -12.83 7.12
CA GLN A 84 -17.93 -12.34 8.05
C GLN A 84 -18.94 -11.37 7.42
N TYR A 85 -19.22 -11.52 6.12
CA TYR A 85 -20.36 -10.87 5.48
C TYR A 85 -21.56 -11.83 5.48
N GLU A 86 -22.68 -11.39 6.04
CA GLU A 86 -23.91 -12.19 6.15
C GLU A 86 -24.53 -12.53 4.78
N CYS A 87 -24.34 -11.67 3.79
CA CYS A 87 -24.90 -11.84 2.46
C CYS A 87 -24.03 -11.27 1.34
N TYR A 88 -24.27 -11.78 0.13
CA TYR A 88 -23.59 -11.36 -1.10
C TYR A 88 -23.76 -9.86 -1.38
N GLU A 89 -24.95 -9.29 -1.12
CA GLU A 89 -25.26 -7.91 -1.44
C GLU A 89 -24.42 -6.93 -0.62
N ALA A 90 -24.24 -7.21 0.66
CA ALA A 90 -23.41 -6.41 1.55
C ALA A 90 -21.94 -6.49 1.13
N PHE A 91 -21.45 -7.70 0.85
CA PHE A 91 -20.08 -7.93 0.37
C PHE A 91 -19.83 -7.24 -0.97
N SER A 92 -20.66 -7.50 -1.98
CA SER A 92 -20.49 -6.93 -3.32
C SER A 92 -20.55 -5.41 -3.31
N ARG A 93 -21.37 -4.80 -2.44
CA ARG A 93 -21.40 -3.34 -2.28
C ARG A 93 -20.10 -2.81 -1.68
N ALA A 94 -19.62 -3.43 -0.59
CA ALA A 94 -18.38 -3.04 0.05
C ALA A 94 -17.17 -3.24 -0.87
N PHE A 95 -17.12 -4.37 -1.59
CA PHE A 95 -16.09 -4.68 -2.57
C PHE A 95 -16.08 -3.67 -3.72
N LYS A 96 -17.24 -3.34 -4.29
CA LYS A 96 -17.36 -2.33 -5.35
C LYS A 96 -16.97 -0.94 -4.89
N LEU A 97 -17.23 -0.58 -3.63
CA LEU A 97 -16.79 0.69 -3.08
C LEU A 97 -15.27 0.78 -2.96
N LEU A 98 -14.60 -0.34 -2.69
CA LEU A 98 -13.14 -0.38 -2.53
C LEU A 98 -12.43 -0.50 -3.89
N TYR A 99 -12.83 -1.44 -4.73
CA TYR A 99 -12.15 -1.80 -5.97
C TYR A 99 -12.76 -1.16 -7.22
N GLY A 100 -13.88 -0.44 -7.10
CA GLY A 100 -14.57 0.18 -8.24
C GLY A 100 -15.37 -0.79 -9.12
N MET A 101 -15.27 -2.11 -8.88
CA MET A 101 -15.95 -3.15 -9.67
C MET A 101 -16.54 -4.26 -8.80
N SER A 102 -17.41 -5.10 -9.36
CA SER A 102 -17.98 -6.23 -8.62
C SER A 102 -16.95 -7.34 -8.39
N PRO A 103 -17.11 -8.18 -7.36
CA PRO A 103 -16.23 -9.32 -7.10
C PRO A 103 -16.05 -10.25 -8.32
N SER A 104 -17.13 -10.52 -9.05
CA SER A 104 -17.08 -11.38 -10.24
C SER A 104 -16.31 -10.74 -11.40
N ALA A 105 -16.40 -9.40 -11.56
CA ALA A 105 -15.63 -8.69 -12.56
C ALA A 105 -14.14 -8.64 -12.18
N TYR A 106 -13.84 -8.46 -10.88
CA TYR A 106 -12.49 -8.49 -10.35
C TYR A 106 -11.82 -9.86 -10.60
N ARG A 107 -12.51 -10.96 -10.28
CA ARG A 107 -12.04 -12.33 -10.58
C ARG A 107 -11.61 -12.50 -12.05
N LYS A 108 -12.40 -12.00 -12.99
CA LYS A 108 -12.13 -12.15 -14.43
C LYS A 108 -10.87 -11.44 -14.89
N ARG A 109 -10.36 -10.46 -14.14
CA ARG A 109 -9.07 -9.83 -14.44
C ARG A 109 -7.89 -10.77 -14.19
N ALA A 110 -8.07 -11.81 -13.37
CA ALA A 110 -7.05 -12.80 -13.01
C ALA A 110 -5.74 -12.19 -12.45
N GLU A 111 -5.79 -10.95 -11.97
CA GLU A 111 -4.65 -10.24 -11.42
C GLU A 111 -5.00 -9.72 -10.03
N PHE A 112 -4.24 -10.17 -9.04
CA PHE A 112 -4.35 -9.67 -7.68
C PHE A 112 -3.42 -8.47 -7.51
N VAL A 113 -3.98 -7.35 -7.05
CA VAL A 113 -3.19 -6.21 -6.55
C VAL A 113 -3.41 -6.12 -5.05
N ALA A 114 -2.33 -6.31 -4.26
CA ALA A 114 -2.33 -6.19 -2.81
C ALA A 114 -2.56 -4.73 -2.36
N THR A 115 -3.80 -4.27 -2.52
CA THR A 115 -4.14 -2.86 -2.46
C THR A 115 -4.09 -2.33 -1.03
N PHE A 116 -4.58 -3.11 -0.06
CA PHE A 116 -4.49 -2.77 1.37
C PHE A 116 -3.82 -3.93 2.12
N PRO A 117 -2.48 -4.01 2.05
CA PRO A 117 -1.72 -5.03 2.77
C PRO A 117 -1.78 -4.78 4.28
N GLN A 118 -1.43 -5.81 5.04
CA GLN A 118 -1.33 -5.74 6.49
C GLN A 118 -0.32 -4.67 6.91
N ILE A 119 -0.66 -3.90 7.95
CA ILE A 119 0.31 -3.08 8.65
C ILE A 119 1.23 -4.02 9.44
N GLN A 120 2.47 -4.17 8.99
CA GLN A 120 3.44 -5.08 9.63
C GLN A 120 4.15 -4.40 10.79
N LYS A 121 4.45 -3.11 10.65
CA LYS A 121 5.21 -2.38 11.68
C LYS A 121 4.84 -0.92 11.72
N ILE A 122 4.44 -0.45 12.90
CA ILE A 122 4.32 0.98 13.20
C ILE A 122 5.65 1.50 13.73
N LYS A 123 6.14 2.60 13.16
CA LYS A 123 7.34 3.32 13.61
C LYS A 123 6.96 4.72 14.02
N ILE A 124 7.56 5.17 15.12
CA ILE A 124 7.48 6.54 15.58
C ILE A 124 8.80 7.22 15.25
N SER A 125 8.74 8.30 14.49
CA SER A 125 9.88 9.14 14.15
C SER A 125 9.65 10.58 14.63
N GLU A 126 10.73 11.31 14.91
CA GLU A 126 10.64 12.74 15.21
C GLU A 126 10.93 13.54 13.94
N ARG A 127 10.02 14.42 13.55
CA ARG A 127 10.21 15.34 12.42
C ARG A 127 11.21 16.44 12.77
N LYS A 128 11.72 17.12 11.74
CA LYS A 128 12.62 18.28 11.89
C LYS A 128 12.02 19.43 12.71
N ASP A 129 10.69 19.54 12.78
CA ASP A 129 9.96 20.52 13.58
C ASP A 129 9.64 20.04 15.01
N LYS A 130 10.26 18.92 15.44
CA LYS A 130 10.04 18.26 16.74
C LYS A 130 8.63 17.70 16.94
N ARG A 131 7.82 17.60 15.88
CA ARG A 131 6.54 16.89 15.94
C ARG A 131 6.77 15.41 15.70
N MET A 132 6.03 14.57 16.42
CA MET A 132 6.04 13.13 16.19
C MET A 132 5.35 12.80 14.88
N GLN A 133 5.95 11.92 14.10
CA GLN A 133 5.37 11.31 12.91
C GLN A 133 5.23 9.81 13.15
N ILE A 134 4.10 9.27 12.72
CA ILE A 134 3.86 7.83 12.72
C ILE A 134 3.89 7.40 11.26
N ASP A 135 4.80 6.48 10.97
CA ASP A 135 4.91 5.83 9.68
C ASP A 135 4.65 4.35 9.90
N TYR A 136 4.00 3.70 8.95
CA TYR A 136 3.83 2.24 8.98
C TYR A 136 4.37 1.64 7.70
N LYS A 137 5.04 0.49 7.84
CA LYS A 137 5.53 -0.29 6.71
C LYS A 137 4.65 -1.53 6.49
N MET A 138 4.51 -1.88 5.23
CA MET A 138 3.74 -2.98 4.69
C MET A 138 4.64 -3.78 3.74
N ASN A 139 4.43 -5.09 3.62
CA ASN A 139 5.15 -5.96 2.70
C ASN A 139 6.70 -5.84 2.75
N ASN A 140 7.25 -5.40 3.88
CA ASN A 140 8.68 -5.16 4.02
C ASN A 140 9.45 -6.46 3.80
N ASP A 141 8.99 -7.56 4.41
CA ASP A 141 9.65 -8.87 4.29
C ASP A 141 9.60 -9.39 2.85
N GLN A 142 8.49 -9.22 2.15
CA GLN A 142 8.34 -9.55 0.73
C GLN A 142 9.33 -8.75 -0.13
N ILE A 143 9.52 -7.47 0.16
CA ILE A 143 10.49 -6.62 -0.54
C ILE A 143 11.92 -7.09 -0.26
N MET A 144 12.25 -7.41 1.00
CA MET A 144 13.59 -7.90 1.37
C MET A 144 13.90 -9.24 0.68
N GLU A 145 12.95 -10.16 0.66
CA GLU A 145 13.08 -11.43 -0.05
C GLU A 145 13.22 -11.22 -1.57
N GLY A 146 12.41 -10.31 -2.14
CA GLY A 146 12.47 -9.96 -3.55
C GLY A 146 13.84 -9.42 -3.97
N VAL A 147 14.46 -8.54 -3.16
CA VAL A 147 15.81 -8.02 -3.45
C VAL A 147 16.84 -9.15 -3.43
N ASN A 148 16.76 -10.06 -2.45
CA ASN A 148 17.67 -11.20 -2.37
C ASN A 148 17.56 -12.17 -3.57
N GLN A 149 16.39 -12.23 -4.21
CA GLN A 149 16.10 -13.13 -5.33
C GLN A 149 16.25 -12.47 -6.71
N LEU A 150 16.35 -11.14 -6.78
CA LEU A 150 16.32 -10.38 -8.04
C LEU A 150 17.51 -10.72 -8.95
N GLY A 151 18.71 -10.85 -8.36
CA GLY A 151 19.97 -10.80 -9.08
C GLY A 151 20.36 -9.35 -9.42
N ASP A 152 21.04 -9.15 -10.54
CA ASP A 152 21.33 -7.81 -11.04
C ASP A 152 20.07 -7.17 -11.64
N GLY A 153 19.83 -5.90 -11.32
CA GLY A 153 18.59 -5.21 -11.70
C GLY A 153 18.46 -3.82 -11.10
N TYR A 154 17.22 -3.40 -10.88
CA TYR A 154 16.88 -2.07 -10.36
C TYR A 154 15.79 -2.16 -9.30
N MET A 155 15.92 -1.31 -8.29
CA MET A 155 14.86 -1.01 -7.32
C MET A 155 14.33 0.39 -7.60
N ILE A 156 13.01 0.49 -7.72
CA ILE A 156 12.30 1.73 -8.02
C ILE A 156 11.33 2.00 -6.88
N ASP A 157 11.39 3.20 -6.32
CA ASP A 157 10.48 3.72 -5.30
C ASP A 157 9.58 4.79 -5.92
N VAL A 158 8.28 4.57 -5.90
CA VAL A 158 7.25 5.43 -6.48
C VAL A 158 6.36 5.95 -5.35
N ASP A 159 6.33 7.27 -5.18
CA ASP A 159 5.53 7.93 -4.16
C ASP A 159 4.59 8.98 -4.76
N ILE A 160 3.33 9.01 -4.29
CA ILE A 160 2.30 9.93 -4.75
C ILE A 160 2.54 11.35 -4.19
N ASP A 161 2.71 12.30 -5.10
CA ASP A 161 2.90 13.68 -4.72
C ASP A 161 1.65 14.28 -4.06
N TYR A 162 1.83 14.81 -2.85
CA TYR A 162 0.77 15.48 -2.09
C TYR A 162 -0.47 14.61 -1.83
N PHE A 163 -0.30 13.31 -1.61
CA PHE A 163 -1.42 12.39 -1.33
C PHE A 163 -2.37 12.87 -0.22
N GLY A 164 -1.86 13.51 0.83
CA GLY A 164 -2.69 14.14 1.87
C GLY A 164 -3.73 15.11 1.30
N ARG A 165 -3.37 15.93 0.30
CA ARG A 165 -4.31 16.87 -0.35
C ARG A 165 -5.38 16.16 -1.17
N ILE A 166 -5.07 14.98 -1.72
CA ILE A 166 -6.06 14.15 -2.41
C ILE A 166 -7.13 13.71 -1.41
N ASN A 167 -6.72 13.26 -0.22
CA ASN A 167 -7.65 12.90 0.85
C ASN A 167 -8.47 14.10 1.33
N ASP A 168 -7.85 15.27 1.46
CA ASP A 168 -8.54 16.50 1.89
C ASP A 168 -9.60 16.94 0.87
N ASN A 169 -9.30 16.84 -0.43
CA ASN A 169 -10.17 17.35 -1.51
C ASN A 169 -11.26 16.35 -1.94
N TYR A 170 -10.94 15.05 -1.98
CA TYR A 170 -11.82 14.01 -2.53
C TYR A 170 -12.32 13.02 -1.48
N GLY A 171 -11.97 13.27 -0.21
CA GLY A 171 -12.18 12.36 0.89
C GLY A 171 -11.30 11.11 0.79
N ARG A 172 -11.30 10.30 1.84
CA ARG A 172 -10.54 9.05 1.88
C ARG A 172 -10.93 8.07 0.79
N SER A 173 -12.20 8.07 0.37
CA SER A 173 -12.63 7.25 -0.77
C SER A 173 -11.92 7.63 -2.07
N GLY A 174 -11.55 8.91 -2.26
CA GLY A 174 -10.76 9.35 -3.41
C GLY A 174 -9.31 8.91 -3.30
N GLY A 175 -8.72 8.99 -2.10
CA GLY A 175 -7.39 8.45 -1.84
C GLY A 175 -7.32 6.93 -2.03
N ASP A 176 -8.30 6.18 -1.51
CA ASP A 176 -8.41 4.73 -1.67
C ASP A 176 -8.53 4.33 -3.14
N PHE A 177 -9.33 5.07 -3.91
CA PHE A 177 -9.43 4.88 -5.36
C PHE A 177 -8.08 5.07 -6.05
N VAL A 178 -7.36 6.15 -5.74
CA VAL A 178 -6.02 6.40 -6.29
C VAL A 178 -5.03 5.29 -5.92
N LEU A 179 -5.03 4.83 -4.66
CA LEU A 179 -4.17 3.74 -4.19
C LEU A 179 -4.47 2.40 -4.87
N THR A 180 -5.71 2.22 -5.34
CA THR A 180 -6.13 1.05 -6.11
C THR A 180 -5.73 1.18 -7.58
N GLU A 181 -5.93 2.35 -8.18
CA GLU A 181 -5.73 2.58 -9.61
C GLU A 181 -4.25 2.73 -10.00
N LEU A 182 -3.45 3.39 -9.16
CA LEU A 182 -2.05 3.69 -9.49
C LEU A 182 -1.22 2.43 -9.80
N PRO A 183 -1.26 1.35 -8.98
CA PRO A 183 -0.53 0.12 -9.31
C PRO A 183 -0.91 -0.48 -10.66
N HIS A 184 -2.18 -0.42 -11.06
CA HIS A 184 -2.61 -0.90 -12.38
C HIS A 184 -1.99 -0.07 -13.51
N ARG A 185 -1.96 1.26 -13.36
CA ARG A 185 -1.33 2.16 -14.34
C ARG A 185 0.17 1.92 -14.46
N VAL A 186 0.86 1.72 -13.35
CA VAL A 186 2.28 1.35 -13.35
C VAL A 186 2.48 0.01 -14.06
N LYS A 187 1.63 -0.99 -13.76
CA LYS A 187 1.73 -2.34 -14.34
C LYS A 187 1.49 -2.36 -15.85
N GLU A 188 0.54 -1.56 -16.35
CA GLU A 188 0.34 -1.38 -17.81
C GLU A 188 1.62 -0.90 -18.50
N VAL A 189 2.35 0.06 -17.90
CA VAL A 189 3.62 0.54 -18.43
C VAL A 189 4.67 -0.56 -18.36
N LEU A 190 4.84 -1.22 -17.21
CA LEU A 190 5.78 -2.33 -17.04
C LEU A 190 5.58 -3.42 -18.11
N MET A 191 4.33 -3.84 -18.34
CA MET A 191 3.99 -4.83 -19.36
C MET A 191 4.33 -4.36 -20.77
N SER A 192 4.12 -3.07 -21.08
CA SER A 192 4.48 -2.53 -22.41
C SER A 192 5.99 -2.51 -22.68
N TYR A 193 6.80 -2.56 -21.62
CA TYR A 193 8.26 -2.69 -21.69
C TYR A 193 8.73 -4.16 -21.52
N GLY A 194 7.80 -5.12 -21.43
CA GLY A 194 8.13 -6.55 -21.33
C GLY A 194 8.39 -7.07 -19.91
N TYR A 195 8.15 -6.26 -18.87
CA TYR A 195 8.34 -6.69 -17.49
C TYR A 195 7.07 -7.30 -16.91
N GLN A 196 7.23 -8.45 -16.25
CA GLN A 196 6.19 -9.13 -15.49
C GLN A 196 6.59 -9.13 -14.02
N THR A 197 6.53 -7.96 -13.39
CA THR A 197 6.84 -7.77 -11.97
C THR A 197 5.66 -7.13 -11.26
N GLU A 198 5.61 -7.32 -9.94
CA GLU A 198 4.56 -6.79 -9.09
C GLU A 198 4.89 -5.37 -8.61
N VAL A 199 3.84 -4.58 -8.39
CA VAL A 199 3.95 -3.24 -7.79
C VAL A 199 3.61 -3.35 -6.31
N THR A 200 4.65 -3.39 -5.47
CA THR A 200 4.50 -3.74 -4.05
C THR A 200 4.33 -2.49 -3.20
N ARG A 201 3.19 -2.35 -2.52
CA ARG A 201 2.96 -1.22 -1.61
C ARG A 201 3.79 -1.36 -0.33
N LEU A 202 4.67 -0.41 -0.06
CA LEU A 202 5.54 -0.37 1.13
C LEU A 202 4.94 0.47 2.25
N GLY A 203 4.24 1.55 1.92
CA GLY A 203 3.78 2.55 2.88
C GLY A 203 2.39 3.08 2.61
N ALA A 204 2.08 4.25 3.17
CA ALA A 204 0.79 4.90 3.00
C ALA A 204 0.49 5.25 1.53
N ASP A 205 1.47 5.77 0.80
CA ASP A 205 1.36 6.23 -0.59
C ASP A 205 2.61 5.91 -1.40
N GLU A 206 3.39 4.94 -0.91
CA GLU A 206 4.71 4.54 -1.41
C GLU A 206 4.67 3.09 -1.93
N PHE A 207 5.25 2.87 -3.11
CA PHE A 207 5.26 1.61 -3.84
C PHE A 207 6.68 1.29 -4.34
N ILE A 208 7.11 0.04 -4.12
CA ILE A 208 8.38 -0.50 -4.59
C ILE A 208 8.15 -1.42 -5.78
N ILE A 209 9.02 -1.30 -6.78
CA ILE A 209 9.08 -2.17 -7.95
C ILE A 209 10.51 -2.71 -8.05
N LEU A 210 10.62 -4.02 -8.24
CA LEU A 210 11.90 -4.69 -8.48
C LEU A 210 11.93 -5.19 -9.92
N ILE A 211 12.94 -4.79 -10.68
CA ILE A 211 13.08 -5.11 -12.09
C ILE A 211 14.41 -5.79 -12.30
N LYS A 212 14.38 -6.96 -12.93
CA LYS A 212 15.58 -7.63 -13.40
C LYS A 212 15.88 -7.14 -14.81
N ASP A 213 16.93 -6.33 -14.95
CA ASP A 213 17.35 -5.75 -16.23
C ASP A 213 18.83 -5.34 -16.15
N ASP A 214 19.56 -5.50 -17.24
CA ASP A 214 20.98 -5.15 -17.39
C ASP A 214 21.22 -3.89 -18.27
N ASP A 215 20.17 -3.29 -18.84
CA ASP A 215 20.19 -2.06 -19.65
C ASP A 215 19.65 -0.83 -18.91
N ALA A 216 20.58 0.00 -18.42
CA ALA A 216 20.30 1.26 -17.75
C ALA A 216 19.50 2.27 -18.59
N SER A 217 19.63 2.25 -19.93
CA SER A 217 18.97 3.22 -20.81
C SER A 217 17.47 2.93 -20.92
N ASN A 218 17.10 1.65 -20.98
CA ASN A 218 15.72 1.19 -21.01
C ASN A 218 14.97 1.60 -19.73
N ILE A 219 15.63 1.48 -18.59
CA ILE A 219 15.05 1.71 -17.27
C ILE A 219 14.72 3.18 -17.00
N LYS A 220 15.55 4.12 -17.49
CA LYS A 220 15.21 5.55 -17.39
C LYS A 220 13.96 5.89 -18.21
N ALA A 221 13.87 5.37 -19.45
CA ALA A 221 12.72 5.59 -20.31
C ALA A 221 11.45 4.99 -19.72
N LEU A 222 11.55 3.82 -19.08
CA LEU A 222 10.46 3.21 -18.31
C LEU A 222 9.96 4.14 -17.20
N ALA A 223 10.86 4.69 -16.37
CA ALA A 223 10.46 5.59 -15.28
C ALA A 223 9.77 6.86 -15.78
N ASP A 224 10.26 7.47 -16.86
CA ASP A 224 9.59 8.61 -17.49
C ASP A 224 8.18 8.24 -18.01
N ALA A 225 8.02 7.03 -18.58
CA ALA A 225 6.73 6.51 -19.01
C ALA A 225 5.77 6.26 -17.82
N ILE A 226 6.28 5.74 -16.69
CA ILE A 226 5.51 5.57 -15.45
C ILE A 226 5.01 6.93 -14.94
N ILE A 227 5.89 7.94 -14.85
CA ILE A 227 5.53 9.30 -14.41
C ILE A 227 4.44 9.87 -15.31
N LYS A 228 4.61 9.75 -16.63
CA LYS A 228 3.63 10.23 -17.62
C LYS A 228 2.28 9.55 -17.45
N ARG A 229 2.24 8.22 -17.42
CA ARG A 229 0.98 7.44 -17.26
C ARG A 229 0.30 7.75 -15.93
N CYS A 230 1.07 7.84 -14.85
CA CYS A 230 0.53 8.17 -13.53
C CYS A 230 0.03 9.61 -13.43
N SER A 231 0.46 10.52 -14.31
CA SER A 231 -0.01 11.91 -14.34
C SER A 231 -1.30 12.11 -15.15
N GLU A 232 -1.77 11.09 -15.84
CA GLU A 232 -3.04 11.15 -16.58
C GLU A 232 -4.23 11.29 -15.62
N PRO A 233 -5.34 11.91 -16.05
CA PRO A 233 -6.52 12.13 -15.19
C PRO A 233 -7.08 10.85 -14.57
N TYR A 234 -7.40 10.87 -13.27
CA TYR A 234 -8.09 9.79 -12.56
C TYR A 234 -9.58 10.13 -12.43
N HIS A 235 -10.44 9.34 -13.07
CA HIS A 235 -11.88 9.58 -13.08
C HIS A 235 -12.53 8.95 -11.84
N PHE A 236 -12.87 9.77 -10.85
CA PHE A 236 -13.45 9.34 -9.59
C PHE A 236 -14.85 9.92 -9.41
N LYS A 237 -15.89 9.09 -9.52
CA LYS A 237 -17.30 9.52 -9.52
C LYS A 237 -17.53 10.58 -10.61
N ALA A 238 -18.09 11.74 -10.26
CA ALA A 238 -18.28 12.88 -11.16
C ALA A 238 -17.10 13.87 -11.14
N GLN A 239 -15.96 13.48 -10.57
CA GLN A 239 -14.79 14.34 -10.38
C GLN A 239 -13.57 13.77 -11.11
N VAL A 240 -12.58 14.65 -11.34
CA VAL A 240 -11.30 14.30 -11.93
C VAL A 240 -10.21 14.62 -10.91
N ILE A 241 -9.45 13.61 -10.52
CA ILE A 241 -8.29 13.77 -9.65
C ILE A 241 -7.05 13.91 -10.54
N HIS A 242 -6.32 15.01 -10.36
CA HIS A 242 -5.01 15.22 -10.95
C HIS A 242 -3.94 15.02 -9.88
N LEU A 243 -2.95 14.20 -10.17
CA LEU A 243 -1.81 13.92 -9.30
C LEU A 243 -0.56 13.72 -10.13
N THR A 244 0.59 13.72 -9.47
CA THR A 244 1.88 13.32 -10.03
C THR A 244 2.55 12.33 -9.08
N VAL A 245 3.62 11.70 -9.53
CA VAL A 245 4.45 10.81 -8.69
C VAL A 245 5.90 11.26 -8.74
N SER A 246 6.59 11.10 -7.62
CA SER A 246 8.05 11.23 -7.54
C SER A 246 8.68 9.85 -7.50
N ILE A 247 9.72 9.63 -8.32
CA ILE A 247 10.40 8.33 -8.43
C ILE A 247 11.84 8.43 -7.96
N GLY A 248 12.24 7.53 -7.06
CA GLY A 248 13.62 7.19 -6.74
C GLY A 248 14.02 5.89 -7.42
N MET A 249 15.28 5.77 -7.82
CA MET A 249 15.77 4.57 -8.48
C MET A 249 17.24 4.30 -8.14
N ILE A 250 17.57 3.03 -7.93
CA ILE A 250 18.95 2.55 -7.72
C ILE A 250 19.19 1.25 -8.49
N PRO A 251 20.43 0.97 -8.91
CA PRO A 251 20.82 -0.36 -9.33
C PRO A 251 20.86 -1.31 -8.12
N ILE A 252 20.57 -2.58 -8.37
CA ILE A 252 20.69 -3.70 -7.43
C ILE A 252 21.68 -4.68 -8.03
N THR A 253 22.62 -5.16 -7.22
CA THR A 253 23.59 -6.18 -7.61
C THR A 253 23.45 -7.40 -6.73
N VAL A 254 23.83 -8.57 -7.26
CA VAL A 254 23.84 -9.82 -6.48
C VAL A 254 24.58 -9.64 -5.14
N GLY A 255 23.91 -10.02 -4.05
CA GLY A 255 24.49 -10.00 -2.70
C GLY A 255 24.45 -8.64 -1.99
N VAL A 256 23.82 -7.61 -2.59
CA VAL A 256 23.59 -6.34 -1.88
C VAL A 256 22.67 -6.55 -0.68
N ASP A 257 22.94 -5.83 0.41
CA ASP A 257 22.05 -5.83 1.58
C ASP A 257 20.71 -5.16 1.24
N PRO A 258 19.57 -5.86 1.37
CA PRO A 258 18.25 -5.30 1.06
C PRO A 258 17.91 -4.08 1.89
N GLN A 259 18.33 -4.03 3.15
CA GLN A 259 18.01 -2.93 4.05
C GLN A 259 18.76 -1.64 3.66
N THR A 260 19.98 -1.77 3.14
CA THR A 260 20.78 -0.68 2.59
C THR A 260 20.19 -0.20 1.27
N SER A 261 19.79 -1.13 0.40
CA SER A 261 19.11 -0.82 -0.88
C SER A 261 17.84 0.00 -0.65
N LEU A 262 17.00 -0.42 0.31
CA LEU A 262 15.77 0.29 0.63
C LEU A 262 16.02 1.73 1.11
N LYS A 263 17.07 1.97 1.90
CA LYS A 263 17.45 3.31 2.34
C LYS A 263 17.98 4.18 1.18
N ALA A 264 18.72 3.58 0.26
CA ALA A 264 19.30 4.30 -0.87
C ALA A 264 18.23 4.71 -1.89
N VAL A 265 17.26 3.84 -2.18
CA VAL A 265 16.13 4.17 -3.07
C VAL A 265 15.22 5.24 -2.45
N GLU A 266 14.93 5.13 -1.15
CA GLU A 266 14.15 6.11 -0.38
C GLU A 266 14.84 7.49 -0.41
N ALA A 267 16.16 7.53 -0.23
CA ALA A 267 16.93 8.78 -0.32
C ALA A 267 16.84 9.43 -1.72
N SER A 268 16.81 8.62 -2.78
CA SER A 268 16.64 9.07 -4.16
C SER A 268 15.23 9.62 -4.39
N MET A 269 14.20 8.92 -3.92
CA MET A 269 12.80 9.40 -4.00
C MET A 269 12.61 10.72 -3.25
N PHE A 270 13.19 10.84 -2.04
CA PHE A 270 13.19 12.12 -1.32
C PHE A 270 13.96 13.22 -2.05
N ALA A 271 15.03 12.90 -2.79
CA ALA A 271 15.68 13.86 -3.66
C ALA A 271 14.73 14.35 -4.78
N ALA A 272 13.95 13.45 -5.38
CA ALA A 272 12.97 13.81 -6.40
C ALA A 272 11.92 14.78 -5.85
N LYS A 273 11.38 14.49 -4.65
CA LYS A 273 10.44 15.39 -3.96
C LYS A 273 11.03 16.76 -3.65
N ARG A 274 12.31 16.83 -3.25
CA ARG A 274 12.99 18.11 -2.94
C ARG A 274 13.31 18.93 -4.18
N LYS A 275 13.61 18.28 -5.30
CA LYS A 275 13.93 18.91 -6.60
C LYS A 275 12.69 19.33 -7.40
N GLY A 276 11.52 19.33 -6.79
CA GLY A 276 10.30 19.87 -7.39
C GLY A 276 9.23 18.84 -7.73
N ARG A 277 9.40 17.56 -7.34
CA ARG A 277 8.43 16.47 -7.58
C ARG A 277 8.23 16.14 -9.06
N ASN A 278 7.30 15.24 -9.38
CA ASN A 278 6.95 14.85 -10.74
C ASN A 278 8.18 14.52 -11.61
N ARG A 279 9.11 13.73 -11.05
CA ARG A 279 10.40 13.46 -11.66
C ARG A 279 11.03 12.18 -11.14
N LEU A 280 12.01 11.70 -11.89
CA LEU A 280 12.94 10.65 -11.50
C LEU A 280 14.21 11.24 -10.89
N GLU A 281 14.71 10.62 -9.83
CA GLU A 281 16.09 10.75 -9.37
C GLU A 281 16.73 9.38 -9.24
N ILE A 282 17.93 9.25 -9.83
CA ILE A 282 18.70 8.00 -9.82
C ILE A 282 19.89 8.20 -8.90
N ASN A 283 20.12 7.27 -7.97
CA ASN A 283 21.40 7.15 -7.29
C ASN A 283 22.16 5.94 -7.86
N ASN A 284 23.35 6.19 -8.39
CA ASN A 284 24.25 5.16 -8.91
C ASN A 284 25.41 4.83 -7.95
N ASP A 285 25.47 5.53 -6.80
CA ASP A 285 26.52 5.39 -5.78
C ASP A 285 26.13 4.44 -4.66
#